data_AF-A0A7C4VN49-F1
#
_entry.id   AF-A0A7C4VN49-F1
#
_cell.length_a   1.000
_cell.length_b   1.000
_cell.length_c   1.000
_cell.angle_alpha   90.00
_cell.angle_beta   90.00
_cell.angle_gamma   90.00
#
_symmetry.space_group_name_H-M   'P 1'
#
loop_
_entity.id
_entity.type
_entity.pdbx_description
1 polymer ?
#
loop_
_entity_poly.entity_id
_entity_poly.type
_entity_poly.pdbx_seq_one_letter_code
_entity_poly.pdbx_strand_id
1 'polypeptide(L)'
;MKRQRPIILGIVGDSAAGKTTLTSGLVNILGPERVTHVCTDDYHKYDRRERAELGITALHPHCNYLDVLELHLERLHYGQPILKPVYDHTTGSLVRPEYVQPAEFVIVEGLLGFHSAVMRQFYDVKVYLDPPEDLRRVWKVKRDTAKRGYTPEQVLAELEKREPDSRDFIRPQRQEADIVVRFSPPPGVPAAEAGPTLNVRLVLRPTIPHPDLSYLWESPANTDSAIRLGLDRDKGRPVDILEIDGHVTAEHAAGLEKAIWQHLPDLRPLSEDQFGDYQDRTEVRHSSPLALTQLLITYHLLRKYSDVAQIPFAPPVAALSRMKPAAVPVP
;
A
#
# COMPACT_ATOMS: atom_id res chain seq x y z
N MET A 1 27.61 18.80 -2.05
CA MET A 1 26.25 18.68 -1.49
C MET A 1 26.21 17.49 -0.55
N LYS A 2 25.67 17.62 0.67
CA LYS A 2 25.40 16.43 1.49
C LYS A 2 24.33 15.61 0.76
N ARG A 3 24.64 14.35 0.45
CA ARG A 3 23.68 13.43 -0.16
C ARG A 3 22.59 13.17 0.88
N GLN A 4 21.34 13.56 0.61
CA GLN A 4 20.21 13.22 1.47
C GLN A 4 20.07 11.69 1.50
N ARG A 5 19.66 11.16 2.66
CA ARG A 5 19.39 9.72 2.77
C ARG A 5 18.16 9.34 1.93
N PRO A 6 18.07 8.11 1.43
CA PRO A 6 16.88 7.63 0.75
C PRO A 6 15.64 7.68 1.63
N ILE A 7 14.48 7.83 1.00
CA ILE A 7 13.18 7.72 1.66
C ILE A 7 12.62 6.34 1.42
N ILE A 8 12.25 5.64 2.48
CA ILE A 8 11.81 4.26 2.39
C ILE A 8 10.30 4.14 2.62
N LEU A 9 9.59 3.66 1.61
CA LEU A 9 8.19 3.25 1.67
C LEU A 9 8.10 1.74 1.92
N GLY A 10 7.40 1.33 2.96
CA GLY A 10 7.01 -0.06 3.15
C GLY A 10 5.58 -0.30 2.66
N ILE A 11 5.35 -1.34 1.87
CA ILE A 11 4.02 -1.79 1.41
C ILE A 11 3.82 -3.25 1.81
N VAL A 12 2.99 -3.49 2.81
CA VAL A 12 2.72 -4.83 3.34
C VAL A 12 1.28 -5.26 3.07
N GLY A 13 1.08 -6.55 2.86
CA GLY A 13 -0.24 -7.14 2.69
C GLY A 13 -0.12 -8.58 2.24
N ASP A 14 -1.20 -9.34 2.32
CA ASP A 14 -1.17 -10.74 1.93
C ASP A 14 -0.93 -10.92 0.41
N SER A 15 -0.61 -12.14 -0.02
CA SER A 15 -0.53 -12.50 -1.43
C SER A 15 -1.83 -12.11 -2.13
N ALA A 16 -1.67 -11.53 -3.33
CA ALA A 16 -2.75 -11.00 -4.16
C ALA A 16 -3.54 -9.85 -3.53
N ALA A 17 -2.99 -9.13 -2.56
CA ALA A 17 -3.64 -7.93 -1.99
C ALA A 17 -3.60 -6.67 -2.88
N GLY A 18 -2.90 -6.71 -4.02
CA GLY A 18 -2.73 -5.56 -4.93
C GLY A 18 -1.42 -4.79 -4.79
N LYS A 19 -0.44 -5.30 -4.02
CA LYS A 19 0.84 -4.61 -3.73
C LYS A 19 1.59 -4.20 -4.98
N THR A 20 1.88 -5.16 -5.85
CA THR A 20 2.62 -4.92 -7.09
C THR A 20 1.92 -3.92 -8.00
N THR A 21 0.58 -3.93 -8.06
CA THR A 21 -0.19 -2.92 -8.81
C THR A 21 -0.01 -1.52 -8.22
N LEU A 22 -0.11 -1.39 -6.90
CA LEU A 22 0.13 -0.13 -6.22
C LEU A 22 1.55 0.36 -6.48
N THR A 23 2.55 -0.50 -6.24
CA THR A 23 3.98 -0.22 -6.42
C THR A 23 4.32 0.22 -7.84
N SER A 24 3.80 -0.47 -8.87
CA SER A 24 4.07 -0.10 -10.27
C SER A 24 3.63 1.33 -10.58
N GLY A 25 2.46 1.76 -10.13
CA GLY A 25 2.03 3.15 -10.35
C GLY A 25 2.88 4.15 -9.57
N LEU A 26 3.30 3.83 -8.34
CA LEU A 26 4.22 4.70 -7.59
C LEU A 26 5.57 4.85 -8.29
N VAL A 27 6.12 3.77 -8.86
CA VAL A 27 7.37 3.80 -9.64
C VAL A 27 7.22 4.68 -10.89
N ASN A 28 6.10 4.55 -11.59
CA ASN A 28 5.81 5.39 -12.76
C ASN A 28 5.71 6.87 -12.39
N ILE A 29 5.03 7.19 -11.28
CA ILE A 29 4.88 8.58 -10.81
C ILE A 29 6.24 9.16 -10.41
N LEU A 30 7.03 8.42 -9.64
CA LEU A 30 8.30 8.95 -9.10
C LEU A 30 9.42 9.04 -10.14
N GLY A 31 9.32 8.27 -11.23
CA GLY A 31 10.39 8.04 -12.21
C GLY A 31 11.16 6.75 -11.88
N PRO A 32 11.17 5.74 -12.77
CA PRO A 32 11.85 4.46 -12.51
C PRO A 32 13.33 4.59 -12.14
N GLU A 33 14.02 5.59 -12.67
CA GLU A 33 15.43 5.89 -12.39
C GLU A 33 15.68 6.42 -10.97
N ARG A 34 14.64 6.91 -10.29
CA ARG A 34 14.69 7.48 -8.94
C ARG A 34 14.24 6.48 -7.87
N VAL A 35 13.80 5.29 -8.26
CA VAL A 35 13.23 4.29 -7.36
C VAL A 35 14.03 3.00 -7.36
N THR A 36 14.41 2.56 -6.16
CA THR A 36 14.88 1.19 -5.92
C THR A 36 13.73 0.35 -5.38
N HIS A 37 13.36 -0.71 -6.09
CA HIS A 37 12.34 -1.65 -5.64
C HIS A 37 12.96 -2.87 -4.95
N VAL A 38 12.44 -3.25 -3.79
CA VAL A 38 12.88 -4.43 -3.01
C VAL A 38 11.67 -5.28 -2.66
N CYS A 39 11.65 -6.53 -3.15
CA CYS A 39 10.62 -7.50 -2.76
C CYS A 39 11.08 -8.26 -1.51
N THR A 40 10.27 -8.30 -0.46
CA THR A 40 10.61 -9.06 0.75
C THR A 40 10.47 -10.57 0.56
N ASP A 41 9.75 -11.02 -0.49
CA ASP A 41 9.67 -12.44 -0.87
C ASP A 41 11.04 -12.97 -1.36
N ASP A 42 11.96 -12.08 -1.77
CA ASP A 42 13.35 -12.45 -2.12
C ASP A 42 14.10 -13.07 -0.92
N TYR A 43 13.64 -12.83 0.30
CA TYR A 43 14.29 -13.26 1.54
C TYR A 43 13.73 -14.60 2.05
N HIS A 44 13.00 -15.34 1.23
CA HIS A 44 12.64 -16.72 1.55
C HIS A 44 13.90 -17.57 1.79
N LYS A 45 13.89 -18.37 2.86
CA LYS A 45 14.97 -19.33 3.16
C LYS A 45 14.95 -20.55 2.25
N TYR A 46 13.75 -20.92 1.79
CA TYR A 46 13.46 -22.16 1.11
C TYR A 46 12.72 -21.88 -0.18
N ASP A 47 13.06 -22.61 -1.23
CA ASP A 47 12.33 -22.60 -2.50
C ASP A 47 10.93 -23.24 -2.36
N ARG A 48 10.14 -23.23 -3.44
CA ARG A 48 8.76 -23.76 -3.40
C ARG A 48 8.70 -25.25 -3.07
N ARG A 49 9.65 -26.04 -3.54
CA ARG A 49 9.71 -27.50 -3.32
C ARG A 49 10.12 -27.80 -1.89
N GLU A 50 11.18 -27.16 -1.40
CA GLU A 50 11.66 -27.31 -0.02
C GLU A 50 10.57 -26.94 1.00
N ARG A 51 9.83 -25.85 0.77
CA ARG A 51 8.68 -25.48 1.63
C ARG A 51 7.58 -26.55 1.64
N ALA A 52 7.33 -27.19 0.51
CA ALA A 52 6.34 -28.26 0.42
C ALA A 52 6.78 -29.50 1.24
N GLU A 53 8.05 -29.89 1.12
CA GLU A 53 8.66 -31.00 1.87
C GLU A 53 8.66 -30.75 3.39
N LEU A 54 8.97 -29.52 3.81
CA LEU A 54 9.00 -29.11 5.23
C LEU A 54 7.61 -28.82 5.80
N GLY A 55 6.58 -28.74 4.96
CA GLY A 55 5.23 -28.37 5.40
C GLY A 55 5.07 -26.92 5.88
N ILE A 56 6.07 -26.06 5.69
CA ILE A 56 6.07 -24.65 6.13
C ILE A 56 5.54 -23.72 5.03
N THR A 57 4.78 -22.69 5.40
CA THR A 57 4.32 -21.69 4.42
C THR A 57 5.30 -20.52 4.31
N ALA A 58 5.26 -19.82 3.18
CA ALA A 58 6.04 -18.60 2.96
C ALA A 58 5.67 -17.45 3.93
N LEU A 59 4.49 -17.53 4.57
CA LEU A 59 4.02 -16.52 5.51
C LEU A 59 4.65 -16.68 6.90
N HIS A 60 5.16 -17.87 7.22
CA HIS A 60 5.75 -18.13 8.53
C HIS A 60 7.11 -17.42 8.65
N PRO A 61 7.39 -16.69 9.74
CA PRO A 61 8.67 -15.99 9.96
C PRO A 61 9.91 -16.89 9.82
N HIS A 62 9.85 -18.13 10.31
CA HIS A 62 10.95 -19.10 10.17
C HIS A 62 11.28 -19.46 8.72
N CYS A 63 10.35 -19.29 7.77
CA CYS A 63 10.58 -19.48 6.35
C CYS A 63 11.34 -18.31 5.69
N ASN A 64 11.67 -17.25 6.45
CA ASN A 64 12.23 -16.01 5.91
C ASN A 64 13.49 -15.60 6.69
N TYR A 65 14.51 -15.09 5.99
CA TYR A 65 15.69 -14.45 6.57
C TYR A 65 15.36 -13.02 7.02
N LEU A 66 14.54 -12.89 8.06
CA LEU A 66 14.06 -11.58 8.56
C LEU A 66 15.19 -10.74 9.18
N ASP A 67 16.19 -11.38 9.76
CA ASP A 67 17.42 -10.76 10.24
C ASP A 67 18.24 -10.13 9.11
N VAL A 68 18.37 -10.83 7.97
CA VAL A 68 19.03 -10.29 6.77
C VAL A 68 18.23 -9.15 6.16
N LEU A 69 16.89 -9.28 6.09
CA LEU A 69 16.01 -8.22 5.63
C LEU A 69 16.13 -6.97 6.51
N GLU A 70 16.16 -7.13 7.83
CA GLU A 70 16.36 -6.04 8.79
C GLU A 70 17.69 -5.31 8.57
N LEU A 71 18.80 -6.05 8.44
CA LEU A 71 20.11 -5.49 8.11
C LEU A 71 20.09 -4.74 6.76
N HIS A 72 19.41 -5.28 5.75
CA HIS A 72 19.32 -4.64 4.45
C HIS A 72 18.48 -3.36 4.48
N LEU A 73 17.40 -3.33 5.26
CA LEU A 73 16.61 -2.11 5.48
C LEU A 73 17.45 -1.02 6.15
N GLU A 74 18.22 -1.37 7.17
CA GLU A 74 19.15 -0.44 7.83
C GLU A 74 20.15 0.14 6.82
N ARG A 75 20.80 -0.72 6.02
CA ARG A 75 21.79 -0.29 5.02
C ARG A 75 21.16 0.66 4.00
N LEU A 76 20.02 0.28 3.43
CA LEU A 76 19.31 1.11 2.47
C LEU A 76 18.91 2.45 3.09
N HIS A 77 18.49 2.46 4.35
CA HIS A 77 18.13 3.69 5.09
C HIS A 77 19.31 4.66 5.20
N TYR A 78 20.52 4.15 5.40
CA TYR A 78 21.74 4.95 5.44
C TYR A 78 22.39 5.17 4.06
N GLY A 79 21.69 4.86 2.96
CA GLY A 79 22.19 5.06 1.59
C GLY A 79 23.30 4.10 1.19
N GLN A 80 23.41 2.96 1.86
CA GLN A 80 24.40 1.93 1.59
C GLN A 80 23.85 0.84 0.66
N PRO A 81 24.68 0.30 -0.25
CA PRO A 81 24.28 -0.78 -1.14
C PRO A 81 24.14 -2.12 -0.39
N ILE A 82 23.37 -3.04 -0.99
CA ILE A 82 23.17 -4.40 -0.50
C ILE A 82 23.41 -5.43 -1.61
N LEU A 83 23.75 -6.66 -1.22
CA LEU A 83 23.70 -7.81 -2.11
C LEU A 83 22.37 -8.54 -1.83
N LYS A 84 21.34 -8.18 -2.56
CA LYS A 84 19.95 -8.63 -2.34
C LYS A 84 19.78 -10.05 -2.86
N PRO A 85 19.21 -11.00 -2.09
CA PRO A 85 18.78 -12.28 -2.65
C PRO A 85 17.69 -12.08 -3.71
N VAL A 86 17.37 -13.12 -4.47
CA VAL A 86 16.34 -13.07 -5.52
C VAL A 86 15.54 -14.36 -5.52
N TYR A 87 14.22 -14.23 -5.44
CA TYR A 87 13.29 -15.35 -5.56
C TYR A 87 12.49 -15.22 -6.86
N ASP A 88 12.66 -16.17 -7.78
CA ASP A 88 11.92 -16.20 -9.03
C ASP A 88 10.54 -16.82 -8.82
N HIS A 89 9.48 -16.01 -8.92
CA HIS A 89 8.10 -16.47 -8.78
C HIS A 89 7.63 -17.40 -9.91
N THR A 90 8.26 -17.38 -11.08
CA THR A 90 7.93 -18.23 -12.23
C THR A 90 8.32 -19.66 -11.93
N THR A 91 9.60 -19.88 -11.66
CA THR A 91 10.16 -21.21 -11.34
C THR A 91 9.91 -21.61 -9.88
N GLY A 92 9.70 -20.64 -8.99
CA GLY A 92 9.60 -20.86 -7.55
C GLY A 92 10.94 -21.17 -6.89
N SER A 93 12.05 -20.69 -7.47
CA SER A 93 13.42 -21.01 -7.06
C SER A 93 14.19 -19.78 -6.56
N LEU A 94 15.21 -20.01 -5.74
CA LEU A 94 16.19 -19.01 -5.36
C LEU A 94 17.28 -18.92 -6.43
N VAL A 95 17.56 -17.71 -6.92
CA VAL A 95 18.53 -17.48 -8.00
C VAL A 95 19.68 -16.60 -7.52
N ARG A 96 20.59 -16.23 -8.43
CA ARG A 96 21.77 -15.42 -8.08
C ARG A 96 21.34 -14.07 -7.48
N PRO A 97 22.04 -13.60 -6.43
CA PRO A 97 21.74 -12.31 -5.82
C PRO A 97 22.11 -11.15 -6.74
N GLU A 98 21.48 -10.00 -6.50
CA GLU A 98 21.66 -8.76 -7.24
C GLU A 98 22.32 -7.70 -6.36
N TYR A 99 23.30 -6.98 -6.92
CA TYR A 99 23.88 -5.82 -6.25
C TYR A 99 22.96 -4.62 -6.44
N VAL A 100 22.39 -4.11 -5.35
CA VAL A 100 21.38 -3.04 -5.35
C VAL A 100 21.94 -1.81 -4.65
N GLN A 101 21.95 -0.68 -5.36
CA GLN A 101 22.20 0.63 -4.76
C GLN A 101 20.87 1.34 -4.49
N PRO A 102 20.70 2.00 -3.32
CA PRO A 102 19.51 2.79 -3.07
C PRO A 102 19.52 4.08 -3.92
N ALA A 103 18.40 4.33 -4.58
CA ALA A 103 18.08 5.58 -5.25
C ALA A 103 17.49 6.60 -4.26
N GLU A 104 16.85 7.66 -4.77
CA GLU A 104 16.18 8.67 -3.94
C GLU A 104 15.05 8.08 -3.10
N PHE A 105 14.28 7.18 -3.71
CA PHE A 105 13.19 6.46 -3.06
C PHE A 105 13.48 4.95 -3.07
N VAL A 106 13.17 4.30 -1.97
CA VAL A 106 13.22 2.84 -1.85
C VAL A 106 11.81 2.36 -1.53
N ILE A 107 11.24 1.53 -2.40
CA ILE A 107 9.94 0.88 -2.15
C ILE A 107 10.19 -0.57 -1.78
N VAL A 108 9.78 -0.94 -0.58
CA VAL A 108 9.91 -2.31 -0.04
C VAL A 108 8.52 -2.92 0.04
N GLU A 109 8.23 -3.91 -0.81
CA GLU A 109 6.93 -4.58 -0.82
C GLU A 109 7.01 -6.05 -0.39
N GLY A 110 5.95 -6.57 0.24
CA GLY A 110 5.77 -8.01 0.39
C GLY A 110 4.97 -8.43 1.61
N LEU A 111 5.31 -9.58 2.18
CA LEU A 111 4.48 -10.26 3.19
C LEU A 111 4.80 -9.84 4.63
N LEU A 112 6.08 -9.69 4.97
CA LEU A 112 6.55 -9.57 6.36
C LEU A 112 7.34 -8.27 6.63
N GLY A 113 7.13 -7.23 5.82
CA GLY A 113 7.87 -5.98 5.90
C GLY A 113 7.75 -5.22 7.23
N PHE A 114 6.70 -5.45 8.03
CA PHE A 114 6.52 -4.80 9.35
C PHE A 114 6.65 -5.80 10.51
N HIS A 115 7.23 -6.98 10.27
CA HIS A 115 7.23 -8.05 11.27
C HIS A 115 7.92 -7.65 12.57
N SER A 116 9.18 -7.20 12.53
CA SER A 116 9.91 -6.77 13.73
C SER A 116 9.73 -5.27 14.00
N ALA A 117 9.85 -4.86 15.27
CA ALA A 117 9.83 -3.44 15.63
C ALA A 117 11.04 -2.68 15.07
N VAL A 118 12.18 -3.35 14.89
CA VAL A 118 13.40 -2.75 14.35
C VAL A 118 13.23 -2.44 12.86
N MET A 119 12.71 -3.38 12.07
CA MET A 119 12.39 -3.15 10.65
C MET A 119 11.52 -1.91 10.46
N ARG A 120 10.54 -1.69 11.34
CA ARG A 120 9.59 -0.57 11.28
C ARG A 120 10.27 0.80 11.42
N GLN A 121 11.43 0.87 12.07
CA GLN A 121 12.15 2.13 12.31
C GLN A 121 12.81 2.70 11.05
N PHE A 122 13.05 1.85 10.04
CA PHE A 122 13.74 2.26 8.82
C PHE A 122 12.80 2.80 7.73
N TYR A 123 11.48 2.66 7.92
CA TYR A 123 10.47 3.21 7.00
C TYR A 123 10.10 4.64 7.36
N ASP A 124 10.03 5.49 6.34
CA ASP A 124 9.48 6.84 6.44
C ASP A 124 7.95 6.85 6.32
N VAL A 125 7.40 5.91 5.55
CA VAL A 125 5.96 5.72 5.34
C VAL A 125 5.66 4.22 5.31
N LYS A 126 4.62 3.80 6.03
CA LYS A 126 4.19 2.40 6.13
C LYS A 126 2.75 2.27 5.60
N VAL A 127 2.57 1.51 4.54
CA VAL A 127 1.26 1.25 3.91
C VAL A 127 0.90 -0.23 4.09
N TYR A 128 -0.35 -0.50 4.47
CA TYR A 128 -0.88 -1.86 4.51
C TYR A 128 -2.09 -2.00 3.57
N LEU A 129 -2.07 -3.02 2.71
CA LEU A 129 -3.20 -3.38 1.85
C LEU A 129 -4.11 -4.41 2.53
N ASP A 130 -5.37 -4.04 2.74
CA ASP A 130 -6.38 -4.80 3.48
C ASP A 130 -7.68 -5.04 2.67
N PRO A 131 -7.59 -5.63 1.45
CA PRO A 131 -8.79 -5.94 0.69
C PRO A 131 -9.64 -7.01 1.41
N PRO A 132 -10.96 -7.03 1.20
CA PRO A 132 -11.82 -8.14 1.62
C PRO A 132 -11.28 -9.50 1.16
N GLU A 133 -11.42 -10.51 2.02
CA GLU A 133 -10.87 -11.85 1.77
C GLU A 133 -11.47 -12.50 0.52
N ASP A 134 -12.77 -12.36 0.31
CA ASP A 134 -13.48 -12.84 -0.89
C ASP A 134 -12.92 -12.20 -2.18
N LEU A 135 -12.70 -10.88 -2.19
CA LEU A 135 -12.07 -10.19 -3.31
C LEU A 135 -10.64 -10.67 -3.54
N ARG A 136 -9.85 -10.82 -2.48
CA ARG A 136 -8.47 -11.31 -2.54
C ARG A 136 -8.39 -12.74 -3.10
N ARG A 137 -9.31 -13.63 -2.70
CA ARG A 137 -9.39 -15.00 -3.24
C ARG A 137 -9.68 -14.98 -4.75
N VAL A 138 -10.63 -14.14 -5.19
CA VAL A 138 -10.94 -13.95 -6.62
C VAL A 138 -9.70 -13.48 -7.38
N TRP A 139 -9.00 -12.46 -6.89
CA TRP A 139 -7.77 -11.97 -7.52
C TRP A 139 -6.67 -13.03 -7.58
N LYS A 140 -6.46 -13.79 -6.50
CA LYS A 140 -5.44 -14.84 -6.48
C LYS A 140 -5.75 -15.96 -7.49
N VAL A 141 -7.00 -16.42 -7.55
CA VAL A 141 -7.44 -17.43 -8.53
C VAL A 141 -7.27 -16.90 -9.95
N LYS A 142 -7.74 -15.69 -10.25
CA LYS A 142 -7.57 -15.08 -11.58
C LYS A 142 -6.09 -14.97 -11.98
N ARG A 143 -5.23 -14.52 -11.07
CA ARG A 143 -3.80 -14.32 -11.35
C ARG A 143 -3.05 -15.64 -11.52
N ASP A 144 -3.22 -16.57 -10.58
CA ASP A 144 -2.39 -17.78 -10.52
C ASP A 144 -2.82 -18.81 -11.59
N THR A 145 -4.09 -18.84 -12.00
CA THR A 145 -4.55 -19.66 -13.13
C THR A 145 -4.07 -19.09 -14.47
N ALA A 146 -4.12 -17.76 -14.66
CA ALA A 146 -3.72 -17.12 -15.91
C ALA A 146 -2.19 -17.06 -16.11
N LYS A 147 -1.42 -16.79 -15.05
CA LYS A 147 0.03 -16.51 -15.16
C LYS A 147 0.94 -17.66 -14.74
N ARG A 148 0.44 -18.61 -13.94
CA ARG A 148 1.27 -19.64 -13.29
C ARG A 148 0.81 -21.07 -13.58
N GLY A 149 -0.25 -21.26 -14.36
CA GLY A 149 -0.72 -22.57 -14.82
C GLY A 149 -1.36 -23.44 -13.73
N TYR A 150 -1.74 -22.86 -12.59
CA TYR A 150 -2.44 -23.61 -11.53
C TYR A 150 -3.92 -23.79 -11.86
N THR A 151 -4.54 -24.84 -11.31
CA THR A 151 -6.01 -24.96 -11.32
C THR A 151 -6.63 -24.14 -10.18
N PRO A 152 -7.90 -23.68 -10.30
CA PRO A 152 -8.59 -22.98 -9.22
C PRO A 152 -8.57 -23.75 -7.89
N GLU A 153 -8.73 -25.07 -7.93
CA GLU A 153 -8.78 -25.94 -6.75
C GLU A 153 -7.43 -25.95 -6.02
N GLN A 154 -6.32 -26.01 -6.76
CA GLN A 154 -4.97 -25.93 -6.19
C GLN A 154 -4.75 -24.59 -5.48
N VAL A 155 -5.22 -23.49 -6.08
CA VAL A 155 -5.09 -22.14 -5.51
C VAL A 155 -5.90 -22.00 -4.22
N LEU A 156 -7.13 -22.56 -4.20
CA LEU A 156 -8.00 -22.53 -3.02
C LEU A 156 -7.45 -23.38 -1.87
N ALA A 157 -6.94 -24.58 -2.17
CA ALA A 157 -6.29 -25.42 -1.17
C ALA A 157 -5.03 -24.75 -0.59
N GLU A 158 -4.25 -24.06 -1.42
CA GLU A 158 -3.08 -23.30 -0.95
C GLU A 158 -3.49 -22.12 -0.03
N LEU A 159 -4.58 -21.43 -0.36
CA LEU A 159 -5.14 -20.36 0.46
C LEU A 159 -5.57 -20.86 1.84
N GLU A 160 -6.28 -22.00 1.89
CA GLU A 160 -6.71 -22.61 3.15
C GLU A 160 -5.52 -23.06 4.01
N LYS A 161 -4.50 -23.66 3.40
CA LYS A 161 -3.26 -24.03 4.09
C LYS A 161 -2.56 -22.82 4.71
N ARG A 162 -2.64 -21.66 4.07
CA ARG A 162 -1.97 -20.42 4.50
C ARG A 162 -2.76 -19.58 5.49
N GLU A 163 -4.06 -19.83 5.65
CA GLU A 163 -4.94 -19.01 6.47
C GLU A 163 -4.47 -18.87 7.93
N PRO A 164 -4.04 -19.93 8.65
CA PRO A 164 -3.51 -19.78 10.00
C PRO A 164 -2.31 -18.82 10.06
N ASP A 165 -1.34 -18.98 9.17
CA ASP A 165 -0.16 -18.12 9.13
C ASP A 165 -0.50 -16.69 8.68
N SER A 166 -1.49 -16.50 7.81
CA SER A 166 -1.98 -15.17 7.42
C SER A 166 -2.58 -14.44 8.62
N ARG A 167 -3.45 -15.13 9.38
CA ARG A 167 -4.03 -14.62 10.62
C ARG A 167 -2.96 -14.27 11.65
N ASP A 168 -1.95 -15.11 11.81
CA ASP A 168 -0.98 -14.99 12.90
C ASP A 168 0.21 -14.08 12.59
N PHE A 169 0.61 -13.96 11.32
CA PHE A 169 1.83 -13.23 10.94
C PHE A 169 1.60 -12.08 9.95
N ILE A 170 0.56 -12.12 9.11
CA ILE A 170 0.30 -11.08 8.10
C ILE A 170 -0.64 -10.01 8.64
N ARG A 171 -1.87 -10.40 9.01
CA ARG A 171 -2.92 -9.45 9.45
C ARG A 171 -2.52 -8.58 10.66
N PRO A 172 -1.74 -9.05 11.65
CA PRO A 172 -1.33 -8.20 12.78
C PRO A 172 -0.51 -6.97 12.34
N GLN A 173 0.25 -7.07 11.24
CA GLN A 173 1.07 -5.97 10.72
C GLN A 173 0.24 -4.74 10.29
N ARG A 174 -1.06 -4.89 10.04
CA ARG A 174 -1.99 -3.78 9.74
C ARG A 174 -1.94 -2.70 10.82
N GLN A 175 -1.72 -3.06 12.09
CA GLN A 175 -1.71 -2.09 13.19
C GLN A 175 -0.47 -1.20 13.21
N GLU A 176 0.57 -1.58 12.47
CA GLU A 176 1.85 -0.90 12.41
C GLU A 176 1.93 0.11 11.26
N ALA A 177 0.98 0.06 10.33
CA ALA A 177 0.93 0.96 9.18
C ALA A 177 0.59 2.40 9.57
N ASP A 178 1.01 3.36 8.76
CA ASP A 178 0.55 4.75 8.82
C ASP A 178 -0.72 4.94 7.98
N ILE A 179 -0.83 4.19 6.88
CA ILE A 179 -1.98 4.20 5.98
C ILE A 179 -2.48 2.78 5.76
N VAL A 180 -3.78 2.54 5.92
CA VAL A 180 -4.42 1.28 5.51
C VAL A 180 -5.29 1.52 4.29
N VAL A 181 -5.05 0.80 3.21
CA VAL A 181 -5.78 0.90 1.95
C VAL A 181 -6.67 -0.33 1.79
N ARG A 182 -7.97 -0.12 1.61
CA ARG A 182 -8.93 -1.19 1.36
C ARG A 182 -9.68 -0.90 0.08
N PHE A 183 -9.38 -1.66 -0.98
CA PHE A 183 -10.23 -1.72 -2.16
C PHE A 183 -11.36 -2.72 -1.93
N SER A 184 -12.59 -2.35 -2.28
CA SER A 184 -13.75 -3.23 -2.16
C SER A 184 -14.73 -3.03 -3.32
N PRO A 185 -15.53 -4.06 -3.67
CA PRO A 185 -16.60 -3.88 -4.64
C PRO A 185 -17.60 -2.82 -4.16
N PRO A 186 -18.33 -2.17 -5.07
CA PRO A 186 -19.48 -1.35 -4.70
C PRO A 186 -20.50 -2.15 -3.87
N PRO A 187 -21.28 -1.48 -2.99
CA PRO A 187 -22.31 -2.16 -2.21
C PRO A 187 -23.24 -3.01 -3.08
N GLY A 188 -23.48 -4.25 -2.67
CA GLY A 188 -24.35 -5.19 -3.40
C GLY A 188 -23.69 -5.91 -4.57
N VAL A 189 -22.46 -5.57 -4.96
CA VAL A 189 -21.72 -6.28 -6.03
C VAL A 189 -20.89 -7.41 -5.42
N PRO A 190 -21.11 -8.68 -5.80
CA PRO A 190 -20.28 -9.78 -5.34
C PRO A 190 -18.82 -9.64 -5.80
N ALA A 191 -17.86 -10.06 -4.98
CA ALA A 191 -16.43 -10.00 -5.31
C ALA A 191 -16.06 -10.71 -6.63
N ALA A 192 -16.76 -11.77 -7.01
CA ALA A 192 -16.53 -12.49 -8.26
C ALA A 192 -16.89 -11.66 -9.51
N GLU A 193 -17.89 -10.78 -9.36
CA GLU A 193 -18.41 -9.87 -10.39
C GLU A 193 -17.78 -8.48 -10.31
N ALA A 194 -16.90 -8.26 -9.32
CA ALA A 194 -16.20 -7.00 -9.16
C ALA A 194 -15.40 -6.67 -10.43
N GLY A 195 -15.86 -5.63 -11.12
CA GLY A 195 -15.23 -5.06 -12.30
C GLY A 195 -14.15 -4.02 -11.96
N PRO A 196 -13.85 -3.08 -12.87
CA PRO A 196 -12.84 -2.04 -12.65
C PRO A 196 -13.22 -1.01 -11.58
N THR A 197 -14.51 -0.91 -11.25
CA THR A 197 -15.10 0.15 -10.42
C THR A 197 -15.06 -0.20 -8.93
N LEU A 198 -13.89 -0.47 -8.39
CA LEU A 198 -13.73 -0.71 -6.95
C LEU A 198 -13.76 0.61 -6.18
N ASN A 199 -14.48 0.62 -5.06
CA ASN A 199 -14.34 1.68 -4.06
C ASN A 199 -12.99 1.51 -3.36
N VAL A 200 -12.44 2.60 -2.84
CA VAL A 200 -11.31 2.55 -1.90
C VAL A 200 -11.64 3.30 -0.62
N ARG A 201 -11.28 2.69 0.50
CA ARG A 201 -11.30 3.30 1.83
C ARG A 201 -9.88 3.36 2.36
N LEU A 202 -9.43 4.57 2.67
CA LEU A 202 -8.11 4.89 3.19
C LEU A 202 -8.23 5.28 4.66
N VAL A 203 -7.62 4.50 5.55
CA VAL A 203 -7.44 4.88 6.95
C VAL A 203 -6.15 5.67 7.05
N LEU A 204 -6.25 6.94 7.42
CA LEU A 204 -5.15 7.88 7.54
C LEU A 204 -4.87 8.09 9.04
N ARG A 205 -3.79 7.50 9.55
CA ARG A 205 -3.46 7.56 10.98
C ARG A 205 -2.58 8.78 11.27
N PRO A 206 -2.76 9.44 12.43
CA PRO A 206 -1.97 10.61 12.82
C PRO A 206 -0.51 10.29 13.19
N THR A 207 0.01 9.12 12.80
CA THR A 207 1.43 8.75 12.95
C THR A 207 2.32 9.46 11.93
N ILE A 208 1.75 9.92 10.81
CA ILE A 208 2.40 10.81 9.84
C ILE A 208 1.47 11.97 9.50
N PRO A 209 2.01 13.11 9.03
CA PRO A 209 1.18 14.22 8.62
C PRO A 209 0.59 14.01 7.20
N HIS A 210 -0.72 14.21 7.06
CA HIS A 210 -1.50 14.09 5.83
C HIS A 210 -1.70 15.44 5.12
N PRO A 211 -2.03 15.47 3.81
CA PRO A 211 -2.40 16.72 3.13
C PRO A 211 -3.68 17.30 3.74
N ASP A 212 -3.88 18.61 3.61
CA ASP A 212 -5.11 19.24 4.10
C ASP A 212 -6.26 18.97 3.13
N LEU A 213 -7.16 18.08 3.54
CA LEU A 213 -8.33 17.67 2.77
C LEU A 213 -9.64 18.26 3.35
N SER A 214 -9.54 19.30 4.20
CA SER A 214 -10.70 19.86 4.91
C SER A 214 -11.80 20.41 4.00
N TYR A 215 -11.47 20.81 2.76
CA TYR A 215 -12.46 21.24 1.76
C TYR A 215 -13.52 20.16 1.45
N LEU A 216 -13.19 18.87 1.64
CA LEU A 216 -14.14 17.76 1.48
C LEU A 216 -15.23 17.74 2.57
N TRP A 217 -15.01 18.44 3.69
CA TRP A 217 -15.97 18.56 4.80
C TRP A 217 -16.99 19.68 4.58
N GLU A 218 -16.63 20.71 3.80
CA GLU A 218 -17.36 21.98 3.73
C GLU A 218 -18.51 22.00 2.72
N SER A 219 -18.87 20.85 2.14
CA SER A 219 -19.99 20.77 1.20
C SER A 219 -21.24 20.20 1.91
N PRO A 220 -22.18 21.02 2.38
CA PRO A 220 -23.41 20.57 3.03
C PRO A 220 -24.40 19.83 2.09
N ALA A 221 -24.00 19.56 0.84
CA ALA A 221 -24.78 18.79 -0.14
C ALA A 221 -24.30 17.33 -0.34
N ASN A 222 -23.29 16.86 0.40
CA ASN A 222 -22.44 15.73 -0.01
C ASN A 222 -22.83 14.33 0.51
N THR A 223 -24.11 14.01 0.72
CA THR A 223 -24.49 12.58 0.84
C THR A 223 -24.27 11.81 -0.46
N ASP A 224 -24.13 12.51 -1.59
CA ASP A 224 -23.94 11.96 -2.94
C ASP A 224 -22.52 12.20 -3.53
N SER A 225 -21.56 12.64 -2.70
CA SER A 225 -20.18 12.84 -3.19
C SER A 225 -19.50 11.51 -3.43
N ALA A 226 -18.86 11.36 -4.59
CA ALA A 226 -18.01 10.21 -4.86
C ALA A 226 -16.69 10.22 -4.05
N ILE A 227 -16.31 11.35 -3.41
CA ILE A 227 -15.12 11.46 -2.54
C ILE A 227 -15.55 12.06 -1.19
N ARG A 228 -15.28 11.36 -0.09
CA ARG A 228 -15.73 11.75 1.25
C ARG A 228 -14.59 11.66 2.25
N LEU A 229 -14.46 12.66 3.11
CA LEU A 229 -13.58 12.66 4.27
C LEU A 229 -14.42 12.56 5.55
N GLY A 230 -14.13 11.57 6.39
CA GLY A 230 -14.82 11.31 7.65
C GLY A 230 -13.84 11.17 8.82
N LEU A 231 -14.34 11.34 10.04
CA LEU A 231 -13.63 10.98 11.27
C LEU A 231 -14.17 9.67 11.80
N ASP A 232 -13.29 8.74 12.15
CA ASP A 232 -13.66 7.42 12.69
C ASP A 232 -12.65 6.95 13.76
N ARG A 233 -12.83 5.74 14.26
CA ARG A 233 -11.89 5.06 15.16
C ARG A 233 -11.38 3.76 14.55
N ASP A 234 -10.07 3.66 14.36
CA ASP A 234 -9.40 2.41 14.02
C ASP A 234 -8.79 1.80 15.31
N LYS A 235 -9.34 0.67 15.75
CA LYS A 235 -9.00 0.03 17.05
C LYS A 235 -9.03 1.02 18.24
N GLY A 236 -10.02 1.91 18.25
CA GLY A 236 -10.23 2.89 19.32
C GLY A 236 -9.40 4.17 19.18
N ARG A 237 -8.46 4.26 18.24
CA ARG A 237 -7.68 5.49 17.99
C ARG A 237 -8.39 6.35 16.93
N PRO A 238 -8.48 7.68 17.14
CA PRO A 238 -9.06 8.57 16.14
C PRO A 238 -8.23 8.56 14.86
N VAL A 239 -8.91 8.47 13.72
CA VAL A 239 -8.32 8.45 12.38
C VAL A 239 -9.18 9.25 11.42
N ASP A 240 -8.54 9.79 10.39
CA ASP A 240 -9.26 10.32 9.23
C ASP A 240 -9.53 9.15 8.26
N ILE A 241 -10.72 9.11 7.68
CA ILE A 241 -11.13 8.13 6.69
C ILE A 241 -11.43 8.86 5.39
N LEU A 242 -10.65 8.57 4.35
CA LEU A 242 -10.92 9.03 3.00
C LEU A 242 -11.56 7.89 2.20
N GLU A 243 -12.78 8.10 1.73
CA GLU A 243 -13.50 7.17 0.87
C GLU A 243 -13.60 7.75 -0.54
N ILE A 244 -13.32 6.91 -1.54
CA ILE A 244 -13.46 7.26 -2.95
C ILE A 244 -14.25 6.14 -3.62
N ASP A 245 -15.38 6.50 -4.22
CA ASP A 245 -16.27 5.56 -4.90
C ASP A 245 -15.68 5.15 -6.25
N GLY A 246 -15.94 3.90 -6.64
CA GLY A 246 -15.47 3.30 -7.90
C GLY A 246 -16.01 3.97 -9.16
N HIS A 247 -17.07 4.78 -9.03
CA HIS A 247 -17.71 5.54 -10.11
C HIS A 247 -17.40 7.03 -10.04
N VAL A 248 -16.36 7.43 -9.30
CA VAL A 248 -15.90 8.81 -9.25
C VAL A 248 -15.67 9.34 -10.67
N THR A 249 -16.25 10.50 -10.97
CA THR A 249 -16.09 11.15 -12.27
C THR A 249 -14.70 11.76 -12.39
N ALA A 250 -14.20 11.91 -13.63
CA ALA A 250 -12.91 12.56 -13.87
C ALA A 250 -12.84 13.97 -13.27
N GLU A 251 -13.94 14.73 -13.30
CA GLU A 251 -14.03 16.06 -12.70
C GLU A 251 -13.84 16.04 -11.17
N HIS A 252 -14.50 15.11 -10.46
CA HIS A 252 -14.33 14.97 -9.02
C HIS A 252 -12.93 14.47 -8.65
N ALA A 253 -12.36 13.56 -9.44
CA ALA A 253 -10.99 13.09 -9.24
C ALA A 253 -9.99 14.26 -9.40
N ALA A 254 -10.11 15.06 -10.46
CA ALA A 254 -9.25 16.21 -10.72
C ALA A 254 -9.24 17.24 -9.58
N GLY A 255 -10.37 17.40 -8.87
CA GLY A 255 -10.45 18.25 -7.68
C GLY A 255 -9.52 17.79 -6.55
N LEU A 256 -9.52 16.49 -6.23
CA LEU A 256 -8.63 15.91 -5.24
C LEU A 256 -7.17 15.88 -5.70
N GLU A 257 -6.94 15.57 -6.98
CA GLU A 257 -5.59 15.63 -7.55
C GLU A 257 -5.00 17.02 -7.42
N LYS A 258 -5.76 18.06 -7.80
CA LYS A 258 -5.34 19.46 -7.68
C LYS A 258 -5.03 19.83 -6.23
N ALA A 259 -5.85 19.41 -5.27
CA ALA A 259 -5.59 19.65 -3.86
C ALA A 259 -4.26 19.01 -3.40
N ILE A 260 -3.98 17.78 -3.85
CA ILE A 260 -2.71 17.11 -3.54
C ILE A 260 -1.52 17.82 -4.22
N TRP A 261 -1.66 18.17 -5.50
CA TRP A 261 -0.63 18.84 -6.29
C TRP A 261 -0.30 20.26 -5.79
N GLN A 262 -1.27 20.98 -5.23
CA GLN A 262 -1.03 22.30 -4.61
C GLN A 262 -0.01 22.25 -3.48
N HIS A 263 0.15 21.10 -2.82
CA HIS A 263 1.16 20.90 -1.79
C HIS A 263 2.51 20.40 -2.34
N LEU A 264 2.66 20.26 -3.66
CA LEU A 264 3.84 19.76 -4.36
C LEU A 264 4.28 20.70 -5.50
N PRO A 265 4.46 22.01 -5.27
CA PRO A 265 4.62 23.02 -6.33
C PRO A 265 5.90 22.87 -7.18
N ASP A 266 6.94 22.25 -6.63
CA ASP A 266 8.25 22.09 -7.29
C ASP A 266 8.34 20.83 -8.17
N LEU A 267 7.29 20.01 -8.18
CA LEU A 267 7.25 18.78 -8.95
C LEU A 267 6.36 19.00 -10.16
N ARG A 268 6.93 18.78 -11.36
CA ARG A 268 6.16 18.89 -12.60
C ARG A 268 4.95 17.95 -12.50
N PRO A 269 3.74 18.40 -12.88
CA PRO A 269 2.61 17.50 -12.98
C PRO A 269 3.00 16.37 -13.93
N LEU A 270 2.97 15.14 -13.43
CA LEU A 270 2.95 13.99 -14.32
C LEU A 270 1.61 14.07 -15.05
N SER A 271 1.58 13.68 -16.32
CA SER A 271 0.32 13.60 -17.05
C SER A 271 -0.62 12.63 -16.33
N GLU A 272 -1.90 12.99 -16.22
CA GLU A 272 -2.98 12.18 -15.60
C GLU A 272 -3.00 10.72 -16.12
N ASP A 273 -2.48 10.49 -17.33
CA ASP A 273 -2.44 9.20 -18.03
C ASP A 273 -1.36 8.20 -17.53
N GLN A 274 -0.55 8.54 -16.52
CA GLN A 274 0.62 7.72 -16.13
C GLN A 274 0.44 6.82 -14.89
N PHE A 275 -0.71 6.88 -14.23
CA PHE A 275 -1.00 6.15 -13.00
C PHE A 275 -2.48 5.74 -12.93
N GLY A 276 -2.84 4.87 -11.99
CA GLY A 276 -4.17 4.25 -11.92
C GLY A 276 -4.35 3.00 -12.78
N ASP A 277 -3.34 2.60 -13.53
CA ASP A 277 -3.39 1.42 -14.39
C ASP A 277 -3.20 0.12 -13.61
N TYR A 278 -3.95 -0.91 -13.99
CA TYR A 278 -3.82 -2.25 -13.47
C TYR A 278 -4.05 -3.31 -14.55
N GLN A 279 -3.46 -4.49 -14.33
CA GLN A 279 -3.59 -5.63 -15.22
C GLN A 279 -4.84 -6.46 -14.87
N ASP A 280 -5.81 -6.53 -15.79
CA ASP A 280 -6.91 -7.49 -15.75
C ASP A 280 -6.69 -8.56 -16.81
N ARG A 281 -6.25 -9.76 -16.39
CA ARG A 281 -5.81 -10.84 -17.28
C ARG A 281 -4.73 -10.35 -18.26
N THR A 282 -5.08 -10.11 -19.52
CA THR A 282 -4.20 -9.65 -20.61
C THR A 282 -4.42 -8.18 -20.97
N GLU A 283 -5.43 -7.52 -20.42
CA GLU A 283 -5.77 -6.12 -20.70
C GLU A 283 -5.24 -5.19 -19.61
N VAL A 284 -4.78 -4.01 -20.00
CA VAL A 284 -4.51 -2.90 -19.09
C VAL A 284 -5.79 -2.09 -18.97
N ARG A 285 -6.19 -1.78 -17.74
CA ARG A 285 -7.38 -0.98 -17.41
C ARG A 285 -7.00 0.12 -16.44
N HIS A 286 -7.78 1.20 -16.44
CA HIS A 286 -7.57 2.33 -15.56
C HIS A 286 -8.59 2.34 -14.41
N SER A 287 -8.17 2.81 -13.24
CA SER A 287 -9.00 2.97 -12.05
C SER A 287 -8.66 4.29 -11.34
N SER A 288 -9.58 5.25 -11.37
CA SER A 288 -9.39 6.57 -10.72
C SER A 288 -9.22 6.47 -9.19
N PRO A 289 -9.95 5.59 -8.45
CA PRO A 289 -9.67 5.35 -7.03
C PRO A 289 -8.24 4.85 -6.76
N LEU A 290 -7.71 3.99 -7.63
CA LEU A 290 -6.31 3.54 -7.55
C LEU A 290 -5.36 4.70 -7.86
N ALA A 291 -5.65 5.49 -8.88
CA ALA A 291 -4.85 6.65 -9.28
C ALA A 291 -4.70 7.64 -8.12
N LEU A 292 -5.82 8.03 -7.50
CA LEU A 292 -5.87 8.94 -6.35
C LEU A 292 -5.14 8.35 -5.14
N THR A 293 -5.23 7.04 -4.92
CA THR A 293 -4.50 6.34 -3.85
C THR A 293 -2.98 6.40 -4.08
N GLN A 294 -2.53 6.15 -5.31
CA GLN A 294 -1.11 6.23 -5.68
C GLN A 294 -0.59 7.66 -5.53
N LEU A 295 -1.36 8.65 -5.97
CA LEU A 295 -1.00 10.05 -5.82
C LEU A 295 -0.87 10.48 -4.35
N LEU A 296 -1.84 10.09 -3.50
CA LEU A 296 -1.79 10.38 -2.07
C LEU A 296 -0.58 9.76 -1.38
N ILE A 297 -0.22 8.52 -1.71
CA ILE A 297 0.97 7.87 -1.15
C ILE A 297 2.24 8.57 -1.65
N THR A 298 2.28 8.94 -2.94
CA THR A 298 3.41 9.67 -3.52
C THR A 298 3.62 11.02 -2.84
N TYR A 299 2.55 11.75 -2.52
CA TYR A 299 2.62 12.98 -1.72
C TYR A 299 3.43 12.81 -0.43
N HIS A 300 3.22 11.71 0.30
CA HIS A 300 3.96 11.46 1.53
C HIS A 300 5.46 11.24 1.32
N LEU A 301 5.85 10.64 0.20
CA LEU A 301 7.25 10.43 -0.16
C LEU A 301 7.92 11.74 -0.56
N LEU A 302 7.27 12.51 -1.43
CA LEU A 302 7.79 13.76 -1.95
C LEU A 302 7.89 14.83 -0.87
N ARG A 303 6.91 14.91 0.03
CA ARG A 303 6.95 15.80 1.20
C ARG A 303 8.17 15.55 2.08
N LYS A 304 8.51 14.28 2.31
CA LYS A 304 9.67 13.89 3.11
C LYS A 304 10.99 14.20 2.38
N TYR A 305 10.98 14.18 1.05
CA TYR A 305 12.17 14.44 0.21
C TYR A 305 12.57 15.90 0.23
N SER A 306 11.60 16.79 0.06
CA SER A 306 11.86 18.22 -0.10
C SER A 306 12.18 18.96 1.22
N ASP A 307 12.33 18.26 2.36
CA ASP A 307 12.68 18.83 3.68
C ASP A 307 11.88 20.11 4.00
N VAL A 308 10.57 20.10 3.69
CA VAL A 308 9.76 21.31 3.59
C VAL A 308 9.40 21.82 4.98
N ALA A 309 10.27 22.66 5.54
CA ALA A 309 10.09 23.33 6.82
C ALA A 309 8.91 24.31 6.86
N GLN A 310 8.20 24.57 5.75
CA GLN A 310 7.11 25.55 5.69
C GLN A 310 6.02 25.21 4.66
N ILE A 311 5.02 24.38 5.04
CA ILE A 311 3.69 24.34 4.38
C ILE A 311 2.65 24.21 5.52
N PRO A 312 1.48 24.89 5.46
CA PRO A 312 0.59 25.01 6.61
C PRO A 312 0.07 23.63 7.01
N PHE A 313 0.24 23.29 8.28
CA PHE A 313 -0.38 22.10 8.85
C PHE A 313 -1.85 22.38 9.18
N ALA A 314 -2.70 21.39 9.01
CA ALA A 314 -3.74 21.16 10.00
C ALA A 314 -3.04 20.58 11.26
N PRO A 315 -3.01 21.28 12.41
CA PRO A 315 -2.33 20.78 13.60
C PRO A 315 -2.94 19.44 14.05
N PRO A 316 -2.17 18.53 14.71
CA PRO A 316 -2.70 17.25 15.21
C PRO A 316 -3.88 17.41 16.18
N VAL A 317 -3.97 18.59 16.82
CA VAL A 317 -5.08 18.99 17.69
C VAL A 317 -6.37 19.21 16.90
N ALA A 318 -6.30 19.54 15.60
CA ALA A 318 -7.47 19.80 14.77
C ALA A 318 -8.42 18.60 14.73
N ALA A 319 -7.91 17.36 14.60
CA ALA A 319 -8.73 16.14 14.63
C ALA A 319 -9.50 15.96 15.96
N LEU A 320 -8.90 16.32 17.09
CA LEU A 320 -9.53 16.24 18.42
C LEU A 320 -10.48 17.42 18.69
N SER A 321 -10.13 18.64 18.26
CA SER A 321 -11.01 19.81 18.37
C SER A 321 -12.19 19.78 17.38
N ARG A 322 -12.17 18.90 16.38
CA ARG A 322 -13.26 18.65 15.41
C ARG A 322 -14.32 17.68 15.94
N MET A 323 -14.09 17.03 17.09
CA MET A 323 -15.13 16.28 17.79
C MET A 323 -16.12 17.27 18.43
N LYS A 324 -17.27 17.50 17.78
CA LYS A 324 -18.41 18.10 18.51
C LYS A 324 -18.76 17.17 19.68
N PRO A 325 -18.92 17.67 20.91
CA PRO A 325 -19.46 16.84 21.99
C PRO A 325 -20.82 16.32 21.52
N ALA A 326 -21.03 15.01 21.65
CA ALA A 326 -22.33 14.40 21.41
C ALA A 326 -23.37 15.21 22.20
N ALA A 327 -24.41 15.69 21.50
CA ALA A 327 -25.50 16.39 22.15
C ALA A 327 -26.08 15.45 23.21
N VAL A 328 -25.87 15.81 24.48
CA VAL A 328 -26.53 15.14 25.60
C VAL A 328 -28.03 15.36 25.38
N PRO A 329 -28.86 14.31 25.32
CA PRO A 329 -30.30 14.52 25.31
C PRO A 329 -30.67 15.21 26.63
N VAL A 330 -31.17 16.44 26.50
CA VAL A 330 -31.72 17.21 27.62
C VAL A 330 -32.98 16.47 28.11
N PRO A 331 -33.18 16.31 29.43
CA PRO A 331 -34.18 15.43 30.03
C PRO A 331 -35.63 15.70 29.65
#